data_AF-A0AAW7U5T1-F1
#
_entry.id   AF-A0AAW7U5T1-F1
#
_cell.length_a   1.000
_cell.length_b   1.000
_cell.length_c   1.000
_cell.angle_alpha   90.00
_cell.angle_beta   90.00
_cell.angle_gamma   90.00
#
_symmetry.space_group_name_H-M   'P 1'
#
loop_
_entity.id
_entity.type
_entity.pdbx_description
1 polymer ?
#
loop_
_entity_poly.entity_id
_entity_poly.type
_entity_poly.pdbx_seq_one_letter_code
_entity_poly.pdbx_strand_id
1 'polypeptide(L)'
;MNTNDYSELSGKWQKRFEFFDKYGTNPKAPEFKAAIKAVPFMQRNLYLINFIAFFFGFIYFFVLGLWRKNLTLLGITVICSILLDVAIMLFAPDITEHTVRCHQ
;
A
#
# COMPACT_ATOMS: atom_id res chain seq x y z
N MET A 1 37.11 -5.97 1.09
CA MET A 1 36.47 -7.09 1.80
C MET A 1 35.13 -6.56 2.32
N ASN A 2 33.98 -7.03 1.82
CA ASN A 2 32.70 -6.71 2.44
C ASN A 2 32.61 -7.54 3.72
N THR A 3 32.42 -6.88 4.86
CA THR A 3 32.46 -7.47 6.21
C THR A 3 31.14 -8.07 6.65
N ASN A 4 30.15 -8.08 5.77
CA ASN A 4 28.79 -8.51 6.10
C ASN A 4 28.64 -9.99 5.79
N ASP A 5 28.48 -10.80 6.84
CA ASP A 5 28.12 -12.21 6.70
C ASP A 5 26.61 -12.33 6.52
N TYR A 6 26.19 -12.86 5.36
CA TYR A 6 24.79 -13.08 5.03
C TYR A 6 24.42 -14.56 4.99
N SER A 7 25.30 -15.46 5.44
CA SER A 7 25.11 -16.92 5.36
C SER A 7 23.81 -17.41 6.02
N GLU A 8 23.36 -16.73 7.08
CA GLU A 8 22.12 -17.03 7.79
C GLU A 8 20.84 -16.56 7.05
N LEU A 9 20.97 -15.63 6.10
CA LEU A 9 19.85 -15.11 5.33
C LEU A 9 19.50 -16.05 4.18
N SER A 10 18.21 -16.08 3.81
CA SER A 10 17.80 -16.78 2.59
C SER A 10 18.55 -16.24 1.36
N GLY A 11 18.83 -17.08 0.36
CA GLY A 11 19.57 -16.67 -0.85
C GLY A 11 18.96 -15.50 -1.62
N LYS A 12 17.66 -15.20 -1.42
CA LYS A 12 17.00 -13.99 -1.95
C LYS A 12 17.51 -12.72 -1.26
N TRP A 13 17.65 -12.75 0.06
CA TRP A 13 18.12 -11.62 0.86
C TRP A 13 19.62 -11.41 0.72
N GLN A 14 20.41 -12.49 0.64
CA GLN A 14 21.84 -12.44 0.31
C GLN A 14 22.09 -11.64 -0.97
N LYS A 15 21.49 -12.05 -2.10
CA LYS A 15 21.64 -11.35 -3.40
C LYS A 15 21.21 -9.89 -3.37
N ARG A 16 20.18 -9.57 -2.58
CA ARG A 16 19.71 -8.19 -2.43
C ARG A 16 20.76 -7.34 -1.70
N PHE A 17 21.28 -7.82 -0.59
CA PHE A 17 22.29 -7.07 0.17
C PHE A 17 23.62 -7.00 -0.56
N GLU A 18 24.07 -8.08 -1.22
CA GLU A 18 25.25 -8.05 -2.09
C GLU A 18 25.15 -6.98 -3.19
N PHE A 19 23.97 -6.81 -3.78
CA PHE A 19 23.74 -5.77 -4.77
C PHE A 19 23.91 -4.36 -4.18
N PHE A 20 23.33 -4.11 -3.01
CA PHE A 20 23.42 -2.80 -2.35
C PHE A 20 24.82 -2.52 -1.78
N ASP A 21 25.54 -3.54 -1.31
CA ASP A 21 26.93 -3.41 -0.88
C ASP A 21 27.85 -3.02 -2.05
N LYS A 22 27.55 -3.53 -3.26
CA LYS A 22 28.37 -3.27 -4.45
C LYS A 22 28.10 -1.91 -5.09
N TYR A 23 26.83 -1.52 -5.22
CA TYR A 23 26.42 -0.31 -5.96
C TYR A 23 25.94 0.83 -5.06
N GLY A 24 25.89 0.61 -3.74
CA GLY A 24 25.34 1.54 -2.77
C GLY A 24 23.82 1.59 -2.77
N THR A 25 23.26 2.40 -1.87
CA THR A 25 21.81 2.61 -1.72
C THR A 25 21.30 3.84 -2.47
N ASN A 26 22.18 4.65 -3.06
CA ASN A 26 21.80 5.92 -3.71
C ASN A 26 21.16 5.67 -5.09
N PRO A 27 19.85 5.90 -5.26
CA PRO A 27 19.16 5.63 -6.53
C PRO A 27 19.53 6.60 -7.65
N LYS A 28 20.14 7.75 -7.30
CA LYS A 28 20.57 8.77 -8.26
C LYS A 28 21.95 8.50 -8.84
N ALA A 29 22.71 7.57 -8.25
CA ALA A 29 24.03 7.20 -8.75
C ALA A 29 23.92 6.58 -10.16
N PRO A 30 24.76 7.00 -11.12
CA PRO A 30 24.71 6.47 -12.48
C PRO A 30 25.03 4.98 -12.52
N GLU A 31 25.94 4.52 -11.66
CA GLU A 31 26.32 3.10 -11.53
C GLU A 31 25.16 2.23 -11.04
N PHE A 32 24.42 2.69 -10.03
CA PHE A 32 23.22 2.02 -9.53
C PHE A 32 22.17 1.88 -10.63
N LYS A 33 21.92 2.95 -11.40
CA LYS A 33 20.95 2.93 -12.51
C LYS A 33 21.38 1.99 -13.62
N ALA A 34 22.66 1.98 -13.99
CA ALA A 34 23.20 1.07 -14.99
C ALA A 34 23.08 -0.40 -14.54
N ALA A 35 23.43 -0.68 -13.28
CA ALA A 35 23.34 -2.02 -12.70
C ALA A 35 21.89 -2.53 -12.64
N ILE A 36 20.95 -1.72 -12.14
CA ILE A 36 19.52 -2.06 -12.14
C ILE A 36 19.00 -2.29 -13.57
N LYS A 37 19.46 -1.48 -14.55
CA LYS A 37 19.04 -1.62 -15.96
C LYS A 37 19.50 -2.95 -16.57
N ALA A 38 20.71 -3.40 -16.23
CA ALA A 38 21.29 -4.64 -16.74
C ALA A 38 20.65 -5.92 -16.14
N VAL A 39 20.06 -5.82 -14.95
CA VAL A 39 19.42 -6.95 -14.26
C VAL A 39 18.06 -7.29 -14.89
N PRO A 40 17.70 -8.58 -15.07
CA PRO A 40 16.41 -9.00 -15.61
C PRO A 40 15.25 -8.56 -14.71
N PHE A 41 14.08 -8.29 -15.32
CA PHE A 41 12.92 -7.67 -14.66
C PHE A 41 12.52 -8.34 -13.33
N MET A 42 12.52 -9.68 -13.26
CA MET A 42 12.14 -10.40 -12.04
C MET A 42 13.16 -10.22 -10.91
N GLN A 43 14.45 -10.19 -11.22
CA GLN A 43 15.50 -9.92 -10.22
C GLN A 43 15.52 -8.45 -9.83
N ARG A 44 15.23 -7.53 -10.77
CA ARG A 44 15.05 -6.11 -10.45
C ARG A 44 13.95 -5.91 -9.42
N ASN A 45 12.81 -6.57 -9.59
CA ASN A 45 11.70 -6.46 -8.65
C ASN A 45 12.07 -7.04 -7.27
N LEU A 46 12.88 -8.10 -7.22
CA LEU A 46 13.39 -8.67 -5.97
C LEU A 46 14.28 -7.69 -5.19
N TYR A 47 15.07 -6.86 -5.88
CA TYR A 47 15.92 -5.84 -5.25
C TYR A 47 15.18 -4.56 -4.90
N LEU A 48 14.21 -4.14 -5.72
CA LEU A 48 13.54 -2.85 -5.55
C LEU A 48 12.28 -2.94 -4.69
N ILE A 49 11.49 -4.01 -4.83
CA ILE A 49 10.14 -4.09 -4.28
C ILE A 49 10.06 -5.23 -3.26
N ASN A 50 9.41 -4.97 -2.13
CA ASN A 50 9.00 -6.01 -1.19
C ASN A 50 7.48 -6.16 -1.29
N PHE A 51 7.04 -7.12 -2.12
CA PHE A 51 5.62 -7.36 -2.38
C PHE A 51 4.86 -7.69 -1.09
N ILE A 52 5.45 -8.50 -0.21
CA ILE A 52 4.82 -8.88 1.07
C ILE A 52 4.68 -7.64 1.97
N ALA A 53 5.68 -6.75 2.00
CA ALA A 53 5.58 -5.51 2.76
C ALA A 53 4.46 -4.58 2.28
N PHE A 54 4.16 -4.58 0.97
CA PHE A 54 3.04 -3.80 0.43
C PHE A 54 1.69 -4.29 0.96
N PHE A 55 1.48 -5.62 1.00
CA PHE A 55 0.27 -6.21 1.56
C PHE A 55 0.29 -6.32 3.08
N PHE A 56 1.44 -6.08 3.72
CA PHE A 56 1.59 -6.23 5.15
C PHE A 56 0.58 -5.37 5.89
N GLY A 57 0.33 -4.12 5.47
CA GLY A 57 -0.71 -3.28 6.07
C GLY A 57 -2.09 -3.93 6.05
N PHE A 58 -2.59 -4.30 4.87
CA PHE A 58 -3.92 -4.91 4.72
C PHE A 58 -4.03 -6.23 5.47
N ILE A 59 -3.08 -7.14 5.28
CA ILE A 59 -3.08 -8.48 5.89
C ILE A 59 -2.89 -8.38 7.42
N TYR A 60 -2.07 -7.44 7.90
CA TYR A 60 -1.84 -7.21 9.34
C TYR A 60 -3.14 -6.85 10.06
N PHE A 61 -4.04 -6.07 9.45
CA PHE A 61 -5.37 -5.81 10.01
C PHE A 61 -6.23 -7.08 10.18
N PHE A 62 -6.08 -8.06 9.29
CA PHE A 62 -6.75 -9.37 9.43
C PHE A 62 -6.11 -10.21 10.53
N VAL A 63 -4.78 -10.24 10.62
CA VAL A 63 -4.03 -11.00 11.63
C VAL A 63 -4.30 -10.49 13.05
N LEU A 64 -4.39 -9.17 13.25
CA LEU A 64 -4.75 -8.60 14.56
C LEU A 64 -6.20 -8.86 14.98
N GLY A 65 -7.02 -9.46 14.12
CA GLY A 65 -8.43 -9.71 14.40
C GLY A 65 -9.30 -8.44 14.43
N LEU A 66 -8.75 -7.28 14.07
CA LEU A 66 -9.45 -6.00 14.02
C LEU A 66 -10.34 -5.87 12.77
N TRP A 67 -10.19 -6.76 11.79
CA TRP A 67 -11.01 -6.79 10.58
C TRP A 67 -12.50 -6.89 10.89
N ARG A 68 -12.92 -7.70 11.87
CA ARG A 68 -14.34 -7.85 12.23
C ARG A 68 -14.92 -6.54 12.75
N LYS A 69 -14.22 -5.86 13.66
CA LYS A 69 -14.67 -4.60 14.26
C LYS A 69 -14.76 -3.48 13.22
N ASN A 70 -13.75 -3.36 12.37
CA ASN A 70 -13.70 -2.33 11.33
C ASN A 70 -14.75 -2.58 10.22
N LEU A 71 -14.99 -3.83 9.82
CA LEU A 71 -16.06 -4.16 8.88
C LEU A 71 -17.45 -3.88 9.46
N THR A 72 -17.67 -4.20 10.74
CA THR A 72 -18.93 -3.86 11.41
C THR A 72 -19.11 -2.34 11.47
N LEU A 73 -18.07 -1.59 11.85
CA LEU A 73 -18.13 -0.13 11.89
C LEU A 73 -18.43 0.46 10.51
N LEU A 74 -17.76 -0.04 9.46
CA LEU A 74 -17.98 0.39 8.07
C LEU A 74 -19.42 0.09 7.62
N GLY A 75 -19.95 -1.09 7.93
CA GLY A 75 -21.33 -1.45 7.64
C GLY A 75 -22.34 -0.51 8.34
N ILE A 76 -22.12 -0.23 9.63
CA ILE A 76 -22.95 0.72 10.39
C ILE A 76 -22.87 2.11 9.76
N THR A 77 -21.68 2.60 9.44
CA THR A 77 -21.50 3.91 8.81
C THR A 77 -22.26 4.01 7.50
N VAL A 78 -22.17 3.01 6.61
CA VAL A 78 -22.91 3.00 5.34
C VAL A 78 -24.41 3.02 5.57
N ILE A 79 -24.93 2.19 6.50
CA ILE A 79 -26.36 2.17 6.82
C ILE A 79 -26.81 3.52 7.37
N CYS A 80 -26.06 4.10 8.31
CA CYS A 80 -26.37 5.41 8.87
C CYS A 80 -26.38 6.51 7.80
N SER A 81 -25.42 6.51 6.88
CA SER A 81 -25.40 7.47 5.76
C SER A 81 -26.64 7.36 4.89
N ILE A 82 -27.00 6.15 4.45
CA ILE A 82 -28.20 5.92 3.62
C ILE A 82 -29.47 6.37 4.36
N LEU A 83 -29.60 6.02 5.65
CA LEU A 83 -30.76 6.42 6.44
C LEU A 83 -30.86 7.93 6.61
N LEU A 84 -29.74 8.62 6.80
CA LEU A 84 -29.70 10.08 6.88
C LEU A 84 -30.08 10.71 5.54
N ASP A 85 -29.56 10.21 4.42
CA ASP A 85 -29.89 10.71 3.08
C ASP A 85 -31.37 10.56 2.78
N VAL A 86 -31.95 9.39 3.08
CA VAL A 86 -33.39 9.13 2.92
C VAL A 86 -34.21 10.04 3.85
N ALA A 87 -33.79 10.23 5.10
CA ALA A 87 -34.47 11.11 6.04
C ALA A 87 -34.46 12.56 5.55
N ILE A 88 -33.32 13.06 5.07
CA ILE A 88 -33.21 14.42 4.50
C ILE A 88 -34.15 14.56 3.30
N MET A 89 -34.19 13.58 2.40
CA MET A 89 -35.10 13.59 1.25
C MET A 89 -36.59 13.62 1.66
N LEU A 90 -36.97 12.92 2.72
CA LEU A 90 -38.37 12.85 3.17
C LEU A 90 -38.81 14.05 4.02
N PHE A 91 -37.92 14.59 4.86
CA PHE A 91 -38.28 15.62 5.84
C PHE A 91 -37.81 17.03 5.46
N ALA A 92 -36.92 17.17 4.47
CA ALA A 92 -36.41 18.46 4.00
C ALA A 92 -36.27 18.51 2.45
N PRO A 93 -37.35 18.26 1.69
CA PRO A 93 -37.30 18.21 0.21
C PRO A 93 -36.88 19.54 -0.43
N ASP A 94 -37.15 20.67 0.23
CA ASP A 94 -36.82 22.01 -0.24
C ASP A 94 -35.29 22.27 -0.30
N ILE A 95 -34.53 21.73 0.66
CA ILE A 95 -33.06 21.82 0.71
C ILE A 95 -32.44 21.09 -0.50
N THR A 96 -33.02 19.94 -0.89
CA THR A 96 -32.57 19.16 -2.05
C THR A 96 -32.86 19.86 -3.39
N GLU A 97 -34.01 20.52 -3.55
CA GLU A 97 -34.31 21.26 -4.79
C GLU A 97 -33.40 22.48 -4.98
N HIS A 98 -33.06 23.17 -3.90
CA HIS A 98 -32.11 24.30 -3.93
C HIS A 98 -30.67 23.87 -4.28
N THR A 99 -30.21 22.73 -3.77
CA THR A 99 -28.87 22.21 -4.09
C THR A 99 -28.76 21.68 -5.53
N VAL A 100 -29.81 21.04 -6.06
CA VAL A 100 -29.84 20.56 -7.46
C VAL A 100 -29.84 21.74 -8.45
N ARG A 101 -30.57 22.83 -8.18
CA ARG A 101 -30.61 24.01 -9.07
C ARG A 101 -29.33 24.86 -9.09
N CYS A 102 -28.51 24.84 -8.04
CA CYS A 102 -27.24 25.56 -8.04
C CYS A 102 -26.12 24.86 -8.82
N HIS A 103 -26.29 23.57 -9.12
CA HIS A 103 -25.30 22.77 -9.84
C HIS A 103 -25.58 22.59 -11.34
N GLN A 104 -26.67 23.20 -11.84
CA GLN A 104 -27.09 23.19 -13.24
C GLN A 104 -26.94 24.59 -13.84
#